data_AF-G2DZG2-F1
#
_entry.id   AF-G2DZG2-F1
#
_cell.length_a   1.000
_cell.length_b   1.000
_cell.length_c   1.000
_cell.angle_alpha   90.00
_cell.angle_beta   90.00
_cell.angle_gamma   90.00
#
_symmetry.space_group_name_H-M   'P 1'
#
loop_
_entity.id
_entity.type
_entity.pdbx_description
1 polymer ?
#
loop_
_entity_poly.entity_id
_entity_poly.type
_entity_poly.pdbx_seq_one_letter_code
_entity_poly.pdbx_strand_id
1 'polypeptide(L)'
;MKRMSALAVGLFMVSGSGWAAMYKCDDPATGRPIYSQTPCAPDAQVMELKIHRPTPEQVRQHEAQVESERRLIEESRARRKASQEPSQSQTPRDTPPPPQPGKPAES
;
A
#
# COMPACT_ATOMS: atom_id res chain seq x y z
N MET A 1 11.49 -35.95 -29.92
CA MET A 1 10.45 -34.92 -29.74
C MET A 1 10.98 -33.87 -28.76
N LYS A 2 11.36 -32.68 -29.25
CA LYS A 2 11.94 -31.60 -28.44
C LYS A 2 10.82 -30.68 -27.94
N ARG A 3 10.68 -30.50 -26.64
CA ARG A 3 9.85 -29.44 -26.05
C ARG A 3 10.77 -28.43 -25.38
N MET A 4 10.91 -27.28 -26.02
CA MET A 4 11.50 -26.07 -25.45
C MET A 4 10.41 -25.32 -24.70
N SER A 5 10.57 -25.11 -23.40
CA SER A 5 9.79 -24.11 -22.66
C SER A 5 10.74 -23.01 -22.21
N ALA A 6 10.49 -21.83 -22.75
CA ALA A 6 11.28 -20.63 -22.63
C ALA A 6 11.24 -20.05 -21.21
N LEU A 7 12.40 -19.52 -20.78
CA LEU A 7 12.57 -18.71 -19.58
C LEU A 7 11.64 -17.48 -19.63
N ALA A 8 10.84 -17.29 -18.58
CA ALA A 8 10.20 -16.03 -18.30
C ALA A 8 11.25 -15.05 -17.74
N VAL A 9 11.67 -14.10 -18.56
CA VAL A 9 12.51 -12.97 -18.14
C VAL A 9 11.63 -12.03 -17.30
N GLY A 10 11.80 -12.08 -15.99
CA GLY A 10 11.14 -11.20 -15.03
C GLY A 10 11.57 -9.75 -15.22
N LEU A 11 10.62 -8.90 -15.62
CA LEU A 11 10.78 -7.46 -15.69
C LEU A 11 10.80 -6.89 -14.26
N PHE A 12 12.00 -6.74 -13.67
CA PHE A 12 12.17 -5.99 -12.43
C PHE A 12 11.97 -4.49 -12.72
N MET A 13 10.80 -3.96 -12.35
CA MET A 13 10.62 -2.52 -12.22
C MET A 13 11.51 -2.04 -11.06
N VAL A 14 12.59 -1.34 -11.41
CA VAL A 14 13.40 -0.59 -10.46
C VAL A 14 12.58 0.64 -10.02
N SER A 15 11.98 0.55 -8.84
CA SER A 15 11.41 1.70 -8.13
C SER A 15 12.55 2.66 -7.79
N GLY A 16 12.79 3.64 -8.64
CA GLY A 16 13.75 4.70 -8.39
C GLY A 16 13.34 5.50 -7.16
N SER A 17 14.12 5.41 -6.10
CA SER A 17 14.07 6.32 -4.96
C SER A 17 14.33 7.73 -5.48
N GLY A 18 13.27 8.52 -5.67
CA GLY A 18 13.39 9.94 -5.96
C GLY A 18 13.95 10.65 -4.74
N TRP A 19 15.27 10.84 -4.69
CA TRP A 19 15.87 11.80 -3.78
C TRP A 19 15.40 13.17 -4.26
N ALA A 20 14.40 13.74 -3.58
CA ALA A 20 13.90 15.07 -3.89
C ALA A 20 15.03 16.08 -3.63
N ALA A 21 15.80 16.40 -4.66
CA ALA A 21 16.80 17.44 -4.61
C ALA A 21 16.09 18.78 -4.41
N MET A 22 16.30 19.39 -3.25
CA MET A 22 15.81 20.74 -2.97
C MET A 22 16.81 21.75 -3.54
N TYR A 23 16.31 22.69 -4.35
CA TYR A 23 17.09 23.78 -4.91
C TYR A 23 17.03 24.97 -3.95
N LYS A 24 18.19 25.55 -3.63
CA LYS A 24 18.28 26.82 -2.91
C LYS A 24 18.29 27.94 -3.95
N CYS A 25 17.28 28.80 -3.91
CA CYS A 25 17.16 29.98 -4.75
C CYS A 25 17.29 31.25 -3.90
N ASP A 26 17.72 32.34 -4.51
CA ASP A 26 17.72 33.65 -3.86
C ASP A 26 16.41 34.37 -4.22
N ASP A 27 15.65 34.80 -3.21
CA ASP A 27 14.43 35.59 -3.43
C ASP A 27 14.79 36.99 -3.95
N PRO A 28 14.39 37.38 -5.17
CA PRO A 28 14.74 38.67 -5.75
C PRO A 28 14.10 39.85 -5.01
N ALA A 29 13.02 39.64 -4.26
CA ALA A 29 12.33 40.71 -3.52
C ALA A 29 12.98 40.97 -2.15
N THR A 30 13.45 39.93 -1.47
CA THR A 30 13.94 40.05 -0.08
C THR A 30 15.43 39.74 0.09
N GLY A 31 16.09 39.17 -0.92
CA GLY A 31 17.48 38.71 -0.87
C GLY A 31 17.70 37.51 0.06
N ARG A 32 16.62 36.86 0.53
CA ARG A 32 16.70 35.71 1.44
C ARG A 32 16.73 34.40 0.67
N PRO A 33 17.39 33.35 1.21
CA PRO A 33 17.36 32.05 0.59
C PRO A 33 15.97 31.40 0.73
N ILE A 34 15.40 30.95 -0.38
CA ILE A 34 14.17 30.16 -0.45
C ILE A 34 14.51 28.76 -1.01
N TYR A 35 13.74 27.75 -0.60
CA TYR A 35 13.96 26.37 -1.05
C TYR A 35 12.80 25.89 -1.91
N SER A 36 13.12 25.35 -3.09
CA SER A 36 12.15 24.85 -4.07
C SER A 36 12.38 23.39 -4.42
N GLN A 37 11.30 22.67 -4.70
CA GLN A 37 11.36 21.31 -5.25
C GLN A 37 11.67 21.29 -6.76
N THR A 38 11.59 22.45 -7.42
CA THR A 38 11.90 22.62 -8.84
C THR A 38 13.11 23.53 -9.02
N PRO A 39 13.90 23.40 -10.11
CA PRO A 39 15.01 24.30 -10.41
C PRO A 39 14.59 25.77 -10.36
N CYS A 40 15.50 26.63 -9.91
CA CYS A 40 15.29 28.08 -9.88
C CYS A 40 15.19 28.60 -11.32
N ALA A 41 13.97 28.79 -11.81
CA ALA A 41 13.73 29.40 -13.10
C ALA A 41 13.70 30.93 -12.94
N PRO A 42 14.23 31.71 -13.90
CA PRO A 42 14.24 33.17 -13.82
C PRO A 42 12.83 33.79 -13.83
N ASP A 43 11.83 33.03 -14.27
CA ASP A 43 10.40 33.36 -14.27
C ASP A 43 9.63 32.76 -13.08
N ALA A 44 10.32 32.15 -12.12
CA ALA A 44 9.69 31.59 -10.94
C ALA A 44 9.01 32.69 -10.11
N GLN A 45 7.68 32.62 -10.01
CA GLN A 45 6.90 33.57 -9.24
C GLN A 45 6.73 33.10 -7.80
N VAL A 46 6.90 34.00 -6.84
CA VAL A 46 6.55 33.75 -5.44
C VAL A 46 5.04 33.59 -5.36
N MET A 47 4.58 32.38 -5.04
CA MET A 47 3.17 32.12 -4.81
C MET A 47 2.85 32.24 -3.32
N GLU A 48 1.86 33.05 -2.98
CA GLU A 48 1.30 33.08 -1.63
C GLU A 48 0.44 31.81 -1.44
N LEU A 49 1.01 30.80 -0.76
CA LEU A 49 0.25 29.61 -0.42
C LEU A 49 -0.76 29.94 0.68
N LYS A 50 -2.04 29.93 0.31
CA LYS A 50 -3.14 29.98 1.28
C LYS A 50 -3.29 28.61 1.95
N ILE A 51 -2.56 28.41 3.04
CA ILE A 51 -2.65 27.18 3.83
C ILE A 51 -3.91 27.24 4.71
N HIS A 52 -4.92 26.43 4.38
CA HIS A 52 -6.11 26.26 5.20
C HIS A 52 -5.79 25.33 6.38
N ARG A 53 -5.62 25.90 7.57
CA ARG A 53 -5.51 25.11 8.80
C ARG A 53 -6.90 24.71 9.30
N PRO A 54 -7.13 23.45 9.70
CA PRO A 54 -8.39 23.05 10.31
C PRO A 54 -8.68 23.88 11.56
N THR A 55 -9.96 24.17 11.81
CA THR A 55 -10.36 24.79 13.07
C THR A 55 -10.25 23.78 14.22
N PRO A 56 -10.11 24.24 15.48
CA PRO A 56 -10.10 23.35 16.63
C PRO A 56 -11.33 22.43 16.69
N GLU A 57 -12.50 22.93 16.28
CA GLU A 57 -13.74 22.16 16.18
C GLU A 57 -13.63 21.03 15.16
N GLN A 58 -13.06 21.30 13.98
CA GLN A 58 -12.85 20.29 12.94
C GLN A 58 -11.87 19.22 13.39
N VAL A 59 -10.81 19.60 14.12
CA VAL A 59 -9.87 18.64 14.70
C VAL A 59 -10.57 17.72 15.69
N ARG A 60 -11.34 18.27 16.64
CA ARG A 60 -12.08 17.47 17.63
C ARG A 60 -13.10 16.53 16.99
N GLN A 61 -13.82 16.99 15.96
CA GLN A 61 -14.77 16.15 15.23
C GLN A 61 -14.06 14.99 14.53
N HIS A 62 -12.92 15.26 13.90
CA HIS A 62 -12.12 14.24 13.24
C HIS A 62 -11.58 13.21 14.23
N GLU A 63 -11.05 13.65 15.37
CA GLU A 63 -10.56 12.75 16.43
C GLU A 63 -11.68 11.83 16.96
N ALA A 64 -12.87 12.38 17.19
CA ALA A 64 -14.03 11.60 17.61
C ALA A 64 -14.44 10.55 16.57
N GLN A 65 -14.40 10.92 15.28
CA GLN A 65 -14.69 10.00 14.18
C GLN A 65 -13.67 8.85 14.14
N VAL A 66 -12.38 9.17 14.18
CA VAL A 66 -11.29 8.18 14.14
C VAL A 66 -11.38 7.20 15.31
N GLU A 67 -11.68 7.70 16.52
CA GLU A 67 -11.86 6.84 17.69
C GLU A 67 -13.07 5.90 17.54
N SER A 68 -14.18 6.39 16.98
CA SER A 68 -15.37 5.56 16.73
C SER A 68 -15.11 4.45 15.71
N GLU A 69 -14.41 4.77 14.61
CA GLU A 69 -14.03 3.80 13.58
C GLU A 69 -13.08 2.74 14.14
N ARG A 70 -12.10 3.16 14.95
CA ARG A 70 -11.17 2.25 15.61
C ARG A 70 -11.89 1.23 16.48
N ARG A 71 -12.88 1.65 17.27
CA ARG A 71 -13.68 0.75 18.10
C ARG A 71 -14.45 -0.27 17.28
N LEU A 72 -15.07 0.15 16.18
CA LEU A 72 -15.80 -0.74 15.28
C LEU A 72 -14.88 -1.79 14.64
N ILE A 73 -13.69 -1.37 14.22
CA ILE A 73 -12.68 -2.29 13.68
C ILE A 73 -12.27 -3.32 14.73
N GLU A 74 -12.00 -2.88 15.96
CA GLU A 74 -11.61 -3.78 17.05
C GLU A 74 -12.72 -4.79 17.40
N GLU A 75 -13.97 -4.35 17.51
CA GLU A 75 -15.11 -5.22 17.75
C GLU A 75 -15.28 -6.25 16.62
N SER A 76 -15.18 -5.79 15.36
CA SER A 76 -15.29 -6.68 14.20
C SER A 76 -14.19 -7.74 14.20
N ARG A 77 -12.98 -7.38 14.64
CA ARG A 77 -11.85 -8.30 14.78
C ARG A 77 -12.08 -9.30 15.89
N ALA A 78 -12.61 -8.87 17.05
CA ALA A 78 -12.94 -9.75 18.16
C ALA A 78 -14.02 -10.78 17.75
N ARG A 79 -15.09 -10.32 17.07
CA ARG A 79 -16.15 -11.22 16.57
C ARG A 79 -15.62 -12.26 15.58
N ARG A 80 -14.75 -11.85 14.66
CA ARG A 80 -14.11 -12.77 13.71
C ARG A 80 -13.25 -13.82 14.41
N LYS A 81 -12.45 -13.42 15.41
CA LYS A 81 -11.65 -14.37 16.21
C LYS A 81 -12.53 -15.38 16.93
N ALA A 82 -13.56 -14.93 17.63
CA ALA A 82 -14.51 -15.79 18.34
C ALA A 82 -15.25 -16.76 17.40
N SER A 83 -15.55 -16.32 16.17
CA SER A 83 -16.24 -17.15 15.17
C SER A 83 -15.31 -18.13 14.43
N GLN A 84 -13.99 -17.91 14.44
CA GLN A 84 -13.01 -18.79 13.79
C GLN A 84 -12.55 -19.95 14.70
N GLU A 85 -12.68 -19.81 16.01
CA GLU A 85 -12.25 -20.83 16.98
C GLU A 85 -12.90 -22.22 16.84
N PRO A 86 -14.15 -22.42 16.38
CA PRO A 86 -14.72 -23.77 16.26
C PRO A 86 -14.38 -24.51 14.94
N SER A 87 -13.77 -23.87 13.93
CA SER A 87 -13.53 -24.52 12.62
C SER A 87 -12.18 -25.23 12.47
N GLN A 88 -11.22 -25.02 13.39
CA GLN A 88 -9.91 -25.71 13.29
C GLN A 88 -9.92 -27.14 13.83
N SER A 89 -11.04 -27.63 14.39
CA SER A 89 -11.19 -29.04 14.80
C SER A 89 -11.74 -29.96 13.71
N GLN A 90 -11.96 -29.48 12.47
CA GLN A 90 -12.14 -30.39 11.33
C GLN A 90 -10.77 -30.94 10.94
N THR A 91 -10.38 -32.01 11.65
CA THR A 91 -9.34 -32.94 11.23
C THR A 91 -9.52 -33.21 9.73
N PRO A 92 -8.47 -33.18 8.91
CA PRO A 92 -8.52 -33.68 7.55
C PRO A 92 -8.96 -35.14 7.64
N ARG A 93 -10.25 -35.42 7.42
CA ARG A 93 -10.72 -36.79 7.32
C ARG A 93 -10.02 -37.37 6.12
N ASP A 94 -9.29 -38.45 6.37
CA ASP A 94 -8.85 -39.47 5.44
C ASP A 94 -9.85 -39.65 4.31
N THR A 95 -9.74 -38.80 3.28
CA THR A 95 -10.50 -38.97 2.05
C THR A 95 -9.60 -39.86 1.23
N PRO A 96 -9.91 -41.17 1.08
CA PRO A 96 -9.11 -42.03 0.24
C PRO A 96 -9.04 -41.40 -1.16
N PRO A 97 -7.86 -41.38 -1.79
CA PRO A 97 -7.72 -40.82 -3.13
C PRO A 97 -8.73 -41.50 -4.07
N PRO A 98 -9.33 -40.74 -5.00
CA PRO A 98 -10.26 -41.32 -5.98
C PRO A 98 -9.55 -42.47 -6.73
N PRO A 99 -10.27 -43.58 -7.01
CA PRO A 99 -9.68 -44.72 -7.71
C PRO A 99 -9.10 -44.27 -9.04
N GLN A 100 -7.81 -44.54 -9.27
CA GLN A 100 -7.19 -44.22 -10.54
C GLN A 100 -7.78 -45.12 -11.64
N PRO A 101 -8.17 -44.56 -12.81
CA PRO A 101 -8.64 -45.36 -13.93
C PRO A 101 -7.51 -46.30 -14.38
N GLY A 102 -7.88 -47.58 -14.50
CA GLY A 102 -6.96 -48.68 -14.74
C GLY A 102 -5.99 -48.44 -15.89
N LYS A 103 -4.71 -48.73 -15.63
CA LYS A 103 -3.76 -49.01 -16.70
C LYS A 103 -4.19 -50.31 -17.39
N PRO A 104 -4.29 -50.34 -18.73
CA PRO A 104 -4.49 -51.57 -19.46
C PRO A 104 -3.27 -52.48 -19.26
N ALA A 105 -3.53 -53.77 -19.05
CA ALA A 105 -2.51 -54.80 -19.00
C ALA A 105 -1.79 -54.87 -20.36
N GLU A 106 -0.50 -54.58 -20.38
CA GLU A 106 0.38 -54.95 -21.49
C GLU A 106 0.50 -56.47 -21.53
N SER A 107 0.30 -57.03 -22.73
CA SER A 107 0.42 -58.45 -23.07
C SER A 107 1.85 -58.81 -23.42
#